data_AF-A0A6M0K7A7-F1
#
_entry.id   AF-A0A6M0K7A7-F1
#
_cell.length_a   1.000
_cell.length_b   1.000
_cell.length_c   1.000
_cell.angle_alpha   90.00
_cell.angle_beta   90.00
_cell.angle_gamma   90.00
#
_symmetry.space_group_name_H-M   'P 1'
#
loop_
_entity.id
_entity.type
_entity.pdbx_description
1 polymer ?
#
loop_
_entity_poly.entity_id
_entity_poly.type
_entity_poly.pdbx_seq_one_letter_code
_entity_poly.pdbx_strand_id
1 'polypeptide(L)' 'MSVERSIGRHFAALHDPRSPTQSRHDLVEMIIIAIAATLGGADGWVGVETFATGKETWLRT' A
#
# COMPACT_ATOMS: atom_id res chain seq x y z
N MET A 1 -13.83 7.09 -5.40
CA MET A 1 -14.26 6.93 -4.00
C MET A 1 -14.35 8.29 -3.33
N SER A 2 -15.43 8.61 -2.60
CA SER A 2 -15.52 9.86 -1.82
C SER A 2 -14.37 9.93 -0.83
N VAL A 3 -13.48 10.89 -1.07
CA VAL A 3 -12.15 11.01 -0.46
C VAL A 3 -12.20 11.20 1.06
N GLU A 4 -13.32 11.71 1.58
CA GLU A 4 -13.39 12.12 2.98
C GLU A 4 -13.16 11.01 3.99
N ARG A 5 -13.40 9.72 3.71
CA ARG A 5 -13.23 8.60 4.67
C ARG A 5 -12.31 7.48 4.18
N SER A 6 -11.35 7.79 3.30
CA SER A 6 -10.36 6.80 2.84
C SER A 6 -9.27 6.56 3.89
N ILE A 7 -8.80 5.32 4.03
CA ILE A 7 -7.65 4.98 4.89
C ILE A 7 -6.39 5.77 4.51
N GLY A 8 -6.18 6.04 3.22
CA GLY A 8 -5.02 6.80 2.72
C GLY A 8 -4.93 8.22 3.27
N ARG A 9 -6.07 8.85 3.62
CA ARG A 9 -6.08 10.21 4.19
C ARG A 9 -5.32 10.29 5.52
N HIS A 10 -5.32 9.21 6.30
CA HIS A 10 -4.63 9.15 7.59
C HIS A 10 -3.11 9.14 7.44
N PHE A 11 -2.62 8.82 6.25
CA PHE A 11 -1.19 8.80 5.90
C PHE A 11 -0.80 9.94 4.97
N ALA A 12 -1.72 10.84 4.58
CA ALA A 12 -1.46 11.89 3.60
C ALA A 12 -0.39 12.91 4.05
N ALA A 13 -0.21 13.10 5.35
CA ALA A 13 0.81 13.98 5.92
C ALA A 13 2.17 13.27 6.15
N LEU A 14 2.27 11.97 5.84
CA LEU A 14 3.49 11.22 6.04
C LEU A 14 4.52 11.60 4.96
N HIS A 15 5.64 12.18 5.41
CA HIS A 15 6.78 12.41 4.54
C HIS A 15 7.41 11.07 4.15
N ASP A 16 7.66 10.86 2.85
CA ASP A 16 8.34 9.68 2.37
C ASP A 16 9.87 9.79 2.59
N PRO A 17 10.47 9.01 3.51
CA PRO A 17 11.89 9.07 3.79
C PRO A 17 12.74 8.35 2.73
N ARG A 18 12.12 7.67 1.77
CA ARG A 18 12.82 6.88 0.75
C ARG A 18 13.40 7.79 -0.32
N SER A 19 14.41 7.29 -1.04
CA SER A 19 15.01 8.05 -2.13
C SER A 19 13.97 8.33 -3.23
N PRO A 20 13.80 9.59 -3.68
CA PRO A 20 12.86 9.93 -4.75
C PRO A 20 13.25 9.29 -6.09
N THR A 21 14.52 8.93 -6.28
CA THR A 21 15.01 8.30 -7.52
C THR A 21 15.03 6.77 -7.46
N GLN A 22 14.84 6.18 -6.27
CA GLN A 22 14.85 4.72 -6.09
C GLN A 22 13.49 4.18 -5.59
N SER A 23 12.45 5.02 -5.61
CA SER A 23 11.10 4.64 -5.20
C SER A 23 10.21 4.49 -6.43
N ARG A 24 9.83 3.25 -6.76
CA ARG A 24 8.95 2.93 -7.89
C ARG A 24 7.46 3.09 -7.57
N HIS A 25 7.12 3.05 -6.28
CA HIS A 25 5.74 3.02 -5.79
C HIS A 25 5.50 4.15 -4.80
N ASP A 26 4.29 4.69 -4.81
CA ASP A 26 3.85 5.66 -3.82
C ASP A 26 3.85 5.04 -2.41
N LEU A 27 4.29 5.80 -1.41
CA LEU A 27 4.42 5.30 -0.04
C LEU A 27 3.06 4.95 0.55
N VAL A 28 2.05 5.80 0.33
CA VAL A 28 0.71 5.61 0.87
C VAL A 28 0.08 4.38 0.23
N GLU A 29 0.24 4.18 -1.08
CA GLU A 29 -0.19 2.94 -1.74
C GLU A 29 0.49 1.70 -1.16
N MET A 30 1.81 1.74 -0.96
CA MET A 30 2.54 0.63 -0.33
C MET A 30 2.05 0.32 1.09
N ILE A 31 1.75 1.34 1.90
CA ILE A 31 1.20 1.16 3.25
C ILE A 31 -0.18 0.50 3.19
N ILE A 32 -1.06 0.96 2.27
CA ILE A 32 -2.40 0.39 2.10
C ILE A 32 -2.31 -1.09 1.70
N ILE A 33 -1.43 -1.42 0.75
CA ILE A 33 -1.20 -2.79 0.30
C ILE A 33 -0.65 -3.65 1.45
N ALA A 34 0.31 -3.14 2.23
CA ALA A 34 0.88 -3.86 3.37
C ALA A 34 -0.20 -4.16 4.43
N ILE A 35 -1.03 -3.18 4.79
CA ILE A 35 -2.15 -3.39 5.73
C ILE A 35 -3.13 -4.45 5.20
N ALA A 36 -3.54 -4.34 3.95
CA ALA A 36 -4.46 -5.31 3.33
C ALA A 36 -3.86 -6.72 3.30
N ALA A 37 -2.58 -6.84 2.96
CA ALA A 37 -1.86 -8.10 2.93
C ALA A 37 -1.72 -8.71 4.33
N THR A 38 -1.35 -7.93 5.35
CA THR A 38 -1.26 -8.39 6.74
C THR A 38 -2.62 -8.87 7.26
N LEU A 39 -3.71 -8.15 6.97
CA LEU A 39 -5.07 -8.61 7.30
C LEU A 39 -5.46 -9.89 6.54
N GLY A 40 -4.92 -10.07 5.33
CA GLY A 40 -5.02 -11.30 4.55
C GLY A 40 -4.11 -12.44 5.01
N GLY A 41 -3.35 -12.26 6.09
CA GLY A 41 -2.46 -13.27 6.66
C GLY A 41 -1.06 -13.32 6.04
N ALA A 42 -0.65 -12.33 5.25
CA ALA A 42 0.71 -12.23 4.75
C ALA A 42 1.69 -11.86 5.88
N ASP A 43 2.84 -12.52 5.89
CA ASP A 43 3.96 -12.20 6.78
C ASP A 43 5.19 -11.78 5.95
N GLY A 44 5.88 -10.74 6.42
CA GLY A 44 7.01 -10.13 5.73
C GLY A 44 6.70 -9.54 4.33
N TRP A 45 7.73 -8.95 3.71
CA TRP A 45 7.59 -8.25 2.43
C TRP A 45 7.33 -9.16 1.22
N VAL A 46 7.85 -10.39 1.25
CA VAL A 46 7.59 -11.39 0.20
C VAL A 46 6.11 -11.79 0.20
N GLY A 47 5.50 -11.93 1.37
CA GLY A 47 4.06 -12.18 1.50
C GLY A 47 3.23 -11.01 0.97
N VAL A 48 3.65 -9.78 1.27
CA VAL A 48 3.01 -8.56 0.74
C VAL A 48 3.07 -8.52 -0.79
N GLU A 49 4.23 -8.79 -1.40
CA GLU A 49 4.39 -8.85 -2.87
C GLU A 49 3.50 -9.93 -3.49
N THR A 50 3.48 -11.12 -2.87
CA THR A 50 2.65 -12.25 -3.32
C THR A 50 1.16 -11.88 -3.29
N PHE A 51 0.70 -11.27 -2.18
CA PHE A 51 -0.68 -10.78 -2.06
C PHE A 51 -0.99 -9.70 -3.10
N ALA A 52 -0.11 -8.71 -3.25
CA ALA A 52 -0.30 -7.59 -4.17
C ALA A 52 -0.43 -8.07 -5.62
N THR A 53 0.43 -9.00 -6.03
CA THR A 53 0.39 -9.60 -7.37
C THR A 53 -0.88 -10.43 -7.57
N GLY A 54 -1.25 -11.26 -6.59
CA GLY A 54 -2.45 -12.10 -6.67
C GLY A 54 -3.78 -11.33 -6.60
N LYS A 55 -3.75 -10.08 -6.10
CA LYS A 55 -4.94 -9.22 -5.92
C LYS A 55 -4.86 -7.91 -6.69
N GLU A 56 -3.95 -7.79 -7.66
CA GLU A 56 -3.68 -6.54 -8.38
C GLU A 56 -4.96 -5.92 -8.98
N THR A 57 -5.79 -6.72 -9.64
CA THR A 57 -7.07 -6.26 -10.23
C THR A 57 -7.99 -5.64 -9.18
N TRP A 58 -8.05 -6.24 -7.98
CA TRP A 58 -8.88 -5.72 -6.88
C TRP A 58 -8.27 -4.47 -6.25
N LEU A 59 -6.94 -4.39 -6.13
CA LEU A 59 -6.26 -3.22 -5.58
C LEU A 59 -6.37 -1.98 -6.49
N ARG A 60 -6.65 -2.16 -7.78
CA ARG A 60 -6.77 -1.07 -8.77
C ARG A 60 -8.18 -0.48 -8.92
N THR A 61 -9.19 -1.01 -8.20
CA THR A 61 -10.59 -0.50 -8.24
C THR A 61 -10.82 0.68 -7.31
#